data_AF-A0A915U5J1-F1
#
_entry.id   AF-A0A915U5J1-F1
#
_cell.length_a   1.000
_cell.length_b   1.000
_cell.length_c   1.000
_cell.angle_alpha   90.00
_cell.angle_beta   90.00
_cell.angle_gamma   90.00
#
_symmetry.space_group_name_H-M   'P 1'
#
loop_
_entity.id
_entity.type
_entity.pdbx_description
1 polymer ?
#
loop_
_entity_poly.entity_id
_entity_poly.type
_entity_poly.pdbx_seq_one_letter_code
_entity_poly.pdbx_strand_id
1 'polypeptide(L)'
;MANSVGLRRARVPAAHLPEGLDVIACYPSIGDEQAIAFGPYTLDAVEQGVPTPGPWPVVVVSHGSGGSPLTHRGLARHLASAGWLVLLPTHPGNNRDDNSLANGTEILVQRPRDVSAVIDWAASPDGFARHAETRAVGVVGHSMGGYTALALAGGRPYTVARDTPGMAAEPIPVDADPRVTCVVLLAPAAPWFIPEGSLSDVTVPVLPLTGALDAMTGSHGDIVNARLPATTPITSRVVPGAGHFSFLTPFPAHMTNPAFPPSQDPPGSTGRGSTRLCIQRSPRSCGRARIRHFTPVRWRRSTRWRPCRTGKRGRW
;
A
#
# COMPACT_ATOMS: atom_id res chain seq x y z
N MET A 1 -18.59 -7.97 -14.81
CA MET A 1 -18.07 -9.23 -14.22
C MET A 1 -16.69 -8.92 -13.63
N ALA A 2 -16.25 -9.62 -12.58
CA ALA A 2 -14.89 -9.45 -12.07
C ALA A 2 -13.91 -10.03 -13.09
N ASN A 3 -12.76 -9.38 -13.28
CA ASN A 3 -11.72 -9.91 -14.17
C ASN A 3 -11.00 -11.07 -13.47
N SER A 4 -10.49 -12.04 -14.25
CA SER A 4 -9.42 -12.90 -13.76
C SER A 4 -8.18 -12.05 -13.46
N VAL A 5 -7.35 -12.50 -12.53
CA VAL A 5 -6.15 -11.79 -12.08
C VAL A 5 -4.94 -12.45 -12.70
N GLY A 6 -4.21 -11.71 -13.53
CA GLY A 6 -2.89 -12.09 -14.01
C GLY A 6 -1.83 -11.77 -12.96
N LEU A 7 -0.76 -12.57 -12.94
CA LEU A 7 0.39 -12.36 -12.08
C LEU A 7 1.69 -12.41 -12.87
N ARG A 8 2.53 -11.38 -12.75
CA ARG A 8 3.88 -11.35 -13.32
C ARG A 8 4.90 -11.04 -12.23
N ARG A 9 5.94 -11.86 -12.14
CA ARG A 9 7.16 -11.55 -11.38
C ARG A 9 8.15 -10.90 -12.35
N ALA A 10 8.76 -9.81 -11.94
CA ALA A 10 9.75 -9.10 -12.73
C ALA A 10 10.90 -8.61 -11.85
N ARG A 11 12.08 -8.50 -12.44
CA ARG A 11 13.21 -7.79 -11.87
C ARG A 11 13.36 -6.47 -12.60
N VAL A 12 13.10 -5.38 -11.89
CA VAL A 12 13.00 -4.03 -12.42
C VAL A 12 14.36 -3.33 -12.30
N PRO A 13 14.91 -2.77 -13.39
CA PRO A 13 16.10 -1.93 -13.30
C PRO A 13 15.83 -0.68 -12.44
N ALA A 14 16.74 -0.34 -11.55
CA ALA A 14 16.68 0.89 -10.77
C ALA A 14 18.09 1.49 -10.64
N ALA A 15 18.24 2.79 -10.88
CA ALA A 15 19.56 3.43 -10.92
C ALA A 15 20.35 3.30 -9.61
N HIS A 16 19.65 3.25 -8.48
CA HIS A 16 20.25 3.09 -7.15
C HIS A 16 20.42 1.61 -6.72
N LEU A 17 20.02 0.64 -7.55
CA LEU A 17 20.12 -0.79 -7.28
C LEU A 17 20.62 -1.55 -8.53
N PRO A 18 21.94 -1.77 -8.66
CA PRO A 18 22.52 -2.47 -9.81
C PRO A 18 21.96 -3.88 -10.03
N GLU A 19 21.61 -4.59 -8.96
CA GLU A 19 21.04 -5.94 -8.99
C GLU A 19 19.56 -5.98 -9.42
N GLY A 20 18.92 -4.82 -9.52
CA GLY A 20 17.50 -4.68 -9.80
C GLY A 20 16.59 -4.91 -8.59
N LEU A 21 15.32 -4.56 -8.77
CA LEU A 21 14.27 -4.58 -7.77
C LEU A 21 13.24 -5.65 -8.10
N ASP A 22 13.01 -6.60 -7.20
CA ASP A 22 12.00 -7.62 -7.42
C ASP A 22 10.59 -7.05 -7.21
N VAL A 23 9.71 -7.27 -8.19
CA VAL A 23 8.34 -6.76 -8.20
C VAL A 23 7.36 -7.88 -8.55
N ILE A 24 6.26 -7.95 -7.81
CA ILE A 24 5.09 -8.74 -8.19
C ILE A 24 4.03 -7.77 -8.74
N ALA A 25 3.62 -7.98 -9.99
CA ALA A 25 2.51 -7.27 -10.61
C ALA A 25 1.26 -8.14 -10.64
N CYS A 26 0.15 -7.65 -10.10
CA CYS A 26 -1.18 -8.23 -10.24
C CYS A 26 -2.03 -7.33 -11.13
N TYR A 27 -2.68 -7.88 -12.15
CA TYR A 27 -3.40 -7.07 -13.15
C TYR A 27 -4.62 -7.79 -13.73
N PRO A 28 -5.54 -7.08 -14.39
CA PRO A 28 -6.69 -7.70 -15.06
C PRO A 28 -6.25 -8.57 -16.25
N SER A 29 -6.59 -9.85 -16.23
CA SER A 29 -6.17 -10.86 -17.21
C SER A 29 -7.33 -11.66 -17.78
N ILE A 30 -7.08 -12.32 -18.90
CA ILE A 30 -7.92 -13.37 -19.47
C ILE A 30 -7.38 -14.73 -19.00
N GLY A 31 -8.25 -15.72 -18.83
CA GLY A 31 -7.89 -17.10 -18.53
C GLY A 31 -8.42 -17.61 -17.20
N ASP A 32 -8.24 -18.90 -16.98
CA ASP A 32 -8.63 -19.59 -15.75
C ASP A 32 -7.55 -19.45 -14.69
N GLU A 33 -7.95 -19.00 -13.50
CA GLU A 33 -7.05 -18.81 -12.38
C GLU A 33 -6.67 -20.14 -11.73
N GLN A 34 -5.40 -20.26 -11.37
CA GLN A 34 -4.86 -21.39 -10.63
C GLN A 34 -4.26 -20.91 -9.31
N ALA A 35 -4.21 -21.79 -8.32
CA ALA A 35 -3.57 -21.49 -7.05
C ALA A 35 -2.05 -21.45 -7.22
N ILE A 36 -1.46 -20.26 -7.28
CA ILE A 36 -0.01 -20.06 -7.37
C ILE A 36 0.58 -20.04 -5.96
N ALA A 37 1.58 -20.88 -5.71
CA ALA A 37 2.30 -20.93 -4.45
C ALA A 37 3.41 -19.88 -4.36
N PHE A 38 3.58 -19.29 -3.18
CA PHE A 38 4.66 -18.39 -2.81
C PHE A 38 5.15 -18.74 -1.41
N GLY A 39 6.05 -19.73 -1.32
CA GLY A 39 6.42 -20.32 -0.04
C GLY A 39 5.16 -20.78 0.70
N PRO A 40 4.84 -20.23 1.88
CA PRO A 40 3.67 -20.65 2.64
C PRO A 40 2.34 -20.04 2.14
N TYR A 41 2.38 -19.06 1.24
CA TYR A 41 1.19 -18.36 0.75
C TYR A 41 0.68 -18.95 -0.56
N THR A 42 -0.63 -18.84 -0.79
CA THR A 42 -1.25 -19.07 -2.09
C THR A 42 -1.97 -17.82 -2.58
N LEU A 43 -2.03 -17.67 -3.90
CA LEU A 43 -2.78 -16.63 -4.58
C LEU A 43 -3.39 -17.20 -5.86
N ASP A 44 -4.71 -17.17 -5.98
CA ASP A 44 -5.38 -17.56 -7.22
C ASP A 44 -5.11 -16.49 -8.29
N ALA A 45 -4.46 -16.89 -9.38
CA ALA A 45 -4.13 -16.02 -10.51
C ALA A 45 -3.78 -16.83 -11.77
N VAL A 46 -3.67 -16.13 -12.90
CA VAL A 46 -3.14 -16.64 -14.16
C VAL A 46 -1.66 -16.24 -14.22
N GLU A 47 -0.73 -17.20 -14.04
CA GLU A 47 0.71 -16.92 -14.11
C GLU A 47 1.09 -16.44 -15.51
N GLN A 48 1.75 -15.29 -15.60
CA GLN A 48 2.06 -14.59 -16.85
C GLN A 48 0.83 -14.42 -17.77
N GLY A 49 -0.35 -14.22 -17.15
CA GLY A 49 -1.62 -14.13 -17.88
C GLY A 49 -1.66 -13.01 -18.90
N VAL A 50 -2.44 -13.21 -19.97
CA VAL A 50 -2.62 -12.22 -21.04
C VAL A 50 -3.36 -10.99 -20.48
N PRO A 51 -2.74 -9.80 -20.48
CA PRO A 51 -3.37 -8.58 -19.99
C PRO A 51 -4.64 -8.26 -20.78
N THR A 52 -5.74 -7.89 -20.12
CA THR A 52 -6.92 -7.35 -20.83
C THR A 52 -6.63 -5.95 -21.43
N PRO A 53 -7.50 -5.39 -22.28
CA PRO A 53 -7.34 -4.01 -22.72
C PRO A 53 -7.37 -3.01 -21.54
N GLY A 54 -6.42 -2.07 -21.54
CA GLY A 54 -6.32 -0.95 -20.59
C GLY A 54 -6.91 0.36 -21.15
N PRO A 55 -6.48 1.54 -20.64
CA PRO A 55 -5.53 1.72 -19.55
C PRO A 55 -6.17 1.49 -18.17
N TRP A 56 -5.44 0.83 -17.28
CA TRP A 56 -5.82 0.63 -15.89
C TRP A 56 -5.14 1.68 -15.01
N PRO A 57 -5.85 2.23 -14.01
CA PRO A 57 -5.21 2.99 -12.97
C PRO A 57 -4.22 2.10 -12.21
N VAL A 58 -3.15 2.71 -11.75
CA VAL A 58 -2.03 2.02 -11.11
C VAL A 58 -2.03 2.30 -9.62
N VAL A 59 -1.78 1.25 -8.84
CA VAL A 59 -1.49 1.36 -7.41
C VAL A 59 -0.18 0.63 -7.11
N VAL A 60 0.72 1.29 -6.39
CA VAL A 60 1.88 0.64 -5.78
C VAL A 60 1.56 0.36 -4.31
N VAL A 61 1.81 -0.86 -3.84
CA VAL A 61 1.61 -1.24 -2.43
C VAL A 61 2.95 -1.52 -1.78
N SER A 62 3.40 -0.62 -0.91
CA SER A 62 4.65 -0.74 -0.16
C SER A 62 4.40 -1.41 1.19
N HIS A 63 5.10 -2.51 1.45
CA HIS A 63 4.99 -3.28 2.69
C HIS A 63 5.66 -2.57 3.88
N GLY A 64 5.46 -3.08 5.10
CA GLY A 64 6.17 -2.62 6.30
C GLY A 64 7.63 -3.08 6.39
N SER A 65 8.40 -2.51 7.34
CA SER A 65 9.78 -2.92 7.62
C SER A 65 9.87 -4.40 8.01
N GLY A 66 10.85 -5.14 7.51
CA GLY A 66 10.96 -6.60 7.70
C GLY A 66 9.80 -7.41 7.10
N GLY A 67 8.93 -6.78 6.30
CA GLY A 67 7.75 -7.37 5.69
C GLY A 67 8.01 -7.98 4.31
N SER A 68 6.95 -8.50 3.70
CA SER A 68 6.98 -9.04 2.33
C SER A 68 5.86 -8.40 1.51
N PRO A 69 6.02 -8.16 0.20
CA PRO A 69 4.91 -7.76 -0.68
C PRO A 69 3.69 -8.69 -0.56
N LEU A 70 3.90 -9.97 -0.27
CA LEU A 70 2.85 -10.99 -0.20
C LEU A 70 1.93 -10.87 1.03
N THR A 71 2.30 -10.05 2.02
CA THR A 71 1.37 -9.69 3.11
C THR A 71 0.20 -8.85 2.59
N HIS A 72 0.31 -8.25 1.41
CA HIS A 72 -0.77 -7.49 0.76
C HIS A 72 -1.42 -8.21 -0.43
N ARG A 73 -1.15 -9.52 -0.62
CA ARG A 73 -1.68 -10.30 -1.76
C ARG A 73 -3.21 -10.27 -1.89
N GLY A 74 -3.94 -10.28 -0.77
CA GLY A 74 -5.41 -10.22 -0.79
C GLY A 74 -5.92 -8.87 -1.29
N LEU A 75 -5.25 -7.77 -0.91
CA LEU A 75 -5.54 -6.44 -1.42
C LEU A 75 -5.21 -6.35 -2.91
N ALA A 76 -4.04 -6.84 -3.31
CA ALA A 76 -3.60 -6.81 -4.70
C ALA A 76 -4.56 -7.59 -5.62
N ARG A 77 -4.97 -8.80 -5.21
CA ARG A 77 -5.98 -9.58 -5.92
C ARG A 77 -7.31 -8.85 -6.03
N HIS A 78 -7.77 -8.26 -4.93
CA HIS A 78 -9.04 -7.54 -4.89
C HIS A 78 -9.03 -6.37 -5.87
N LEU A 79 -7.97 -5.57 -5.88
CA LEU A 79 -7.85 -4.42 -6.78
C LEU A 79 -7.67 -4.86 -8.24
N ALA A 80 -6.85 -5.88 -8.51
CA ALA A 80 -6.65 -6.41 -9.85
C ALA A 80 -7.95 -6.95 -10.47
N SER A 81 -8.71 -7.76 -9.72
CA SER A 81 -10.03 -8.23 -10.19
C SER A 81 -11.03 -7.10 -10.44
N ALA A 82 -10.81 -5.93 -9.83
CA ALA A 82 -11.58 -4.70 -9.99
C ALA A 82 -11.03 -3.75 -11.09
N GLY A 83 -10.03 -4.16 -11.88
CA GLY A 83 -9.55 -3.38 -13.01
C GLY A 83 -8.38 -2.43 -12.70
N TRP A 84 -7.53 -2.76 -11.73
CA TRP A 84 -6.33 -1.98 -11.39
C TRP A 84 -5.06 -2.77 -11.71
N LEU A 85 -4.00 -2.08 -12.16
CA LEU A 85 -2.65 -2.63 -12.08
C LEU A 85 -2.12 -2.40 -10.66
N VAL A 86 -1.74 -3.48 -9.98
CA VAL A 86 -1.16 -3.42 -8.63
C VAL A 86 0.27 -3.89 -8.65
N LEU A 87 1.18 -3.05 -8.18
CA LEU A 87 2.61 -3.30 -8.16
C LEU A 87 3.07 -3.45 -6.71
N LEU A 88 3.77 -4.54 -6.43
CA LEU A 88 4.21 -4.93 -5.10
C LEU A 88 5.74 -5.07 -5.09
N PRO A 89 6.50 -4.00 -4.84
CA PRO A 89 7.96 -4.06 -4.74
C PRO A 89 8.41 -4.81 -3.48
N THR A 90 9.53 -5.52 -3.58
CA THR A 90 10.34 -5.98 -2.44
C THR A 90 11.49 -5.00 -2.24
N HIS A 91 11.51 -4.27 -1.13
CA HIS A 91 12.54 -3.27 -0.86
C HIS A 91 13.87 -3.93 -0.39
N PRO A 92 14.98 -3.86 -1.15
CA PRO A 92 16.27 -4.49 -0.76
C PRO A 92 16.81 -3.91 0.55
N GLY A 93 17.44 -4.74 1.37
CA GLY A 93 17.89 -4.35 2.72
C GLY A 93 16.77 -4.07 3.73
N ASN A 94 15.50 -3.98 3.32
CA ASN A 94 14.36 -3.75 4.20
C ASN A 94 13.13 -4.60 3.86
N ASN A 95 13.30 -5.92 3.84
CA ASN A 95 12.24 -6.90 3.62
C ASN A 95 12.42 -8.13 4.53
N ARG A 96 11.56 -9.13 4.37
CA ARG A 96 11.52 -10.35 5.19
C ARG A 96 12.82 -11.15 5.12
N ASP A 97 13.39 -11.27 3.92
CA ASP A 97 14.51 -12.18 3.65
C ASP A 97 15.86 -11.47 3.84
N ASP A 98 15.88 -10.14 3.68
CA ASP A 98 17.01 -9.27 4.03
C ASP A 98 16.49 -7.97 4.68
N ASN A 99 16.80 -7.79 5.97
CA ASN A 99 16.43 -6.61 6.74
C ASN A 99 17.66 -5.90 7.34
N SER A 100 18.82 -6.03 6.68
CA SER A 100 20.11 -5.51 7.14
C SER A 100 20.15 -3.99 7.32
N LEU A 101 19.33 -3.25 6.57
CA LEU A 101 19.23 -1.78 6.65
C LEU A 101 18.13 -1.30 7.61
N ALA A 102 17.49 -2.20 8.35
CA ALA A 102 16.47 -1.81 9.31
C ALA A 102 17.01 -0.81 10.34
N ASN A 103 16.23 0.24 10.61
CA ASN A 103 16.57 1.35 11.51
C ASN A 103 17.70 2.28 11.00
N GLY A 104 18.30 2.01 9.84
CA GLY A 104 19.17 2.96 9.15
C GLY A 104 18.38 4.06 8.45
N THR A 105 19.03 5.19 8.15
CA THR A 105 18.43 6.28 7.38
C THR A 105 18.41 5.98 5.88
N GLU A 106 19.17 4.98 5.43
CA GLU A 106 19.27 4.53 4.05
C GLU A 106 17.91 4.11 3.50
N ILE A 107 17.10 3.39 4.29
CA ILE A 107 15.76 2.94 3.88
C ILE A 107 14.81 4.11 3.66
N LEU A 108 15.08 5.25 4.30
CA LEU A 108 14.28 6.46 4.18
C LEU A 108 14.46 7.10 2.80
N VAL A 109 15.65 6.96 2.21
CA VAL A 109 15.98 7.42 0.86
C VAL A 109 15.67 6.35 -0.19
N GLN A 110 16.00 5.09 0.06
CA GLN A 110 15.89 4.01 -0.93
C GLN A 110 14.44 3.63 -1.25
N ARG A 111 13.57 3.50 -0.25
CA ARG A 111 12.20 2.99 -0.48
C ARG A 111 11.36 3.89 -1.39
N PRO A 112 11.41 5.23 -1.29
CA PRO A 112 10.78 6.11 -2.29
C PRO A 112 11.34 5.91 -3.69
N ARG A 113 12.67 5.82 -3.83
CA ARG A 113 13.32 5.58 -5.13
C ARG A 113 12.93 4.23 -5.73
N ASP A 114 12.78 3.18 -4.91
CA ASP A 114 12.28 1.88 -5.35
C ASP A 114 10.90 2.02 -6.00
N VAL A 115 9.98 2.72 -5.33
CA VAL A 115 8.62 2.92 -5.85
C VAL A 115 8.63 3.72 -7.15
N SER A 116 9.42 4.80 -7.24
CA SER A 116 9.55 5.56 -8.49
C SER A 116 10.09 4.71 -9.64
N ALA A 117 11.10 3.86 -9.39
CA ALA A 117 11.62 2.94 -10.39
C ALA A 117 10.58 1.90 -10.84
N VAL A 118 9.73 1.42 -9.93
CA VAL A 118 8.59 0.55 -10.29
C VAL A 118 7.57 1.27 -11.16
N ILE A 119 7.29 2.55 -10.91
CA ILE A 119 6.39 3.34 -11.75
C ILE A 119 7.02 3.57 -13.13
N ASP A 120 8.33 3.85 -13.21
CA ASP A 120 9.08 3.97 -14.47
C ASP A 120 9.00 2.68 -15.29
N TRP A 121 9.23 1.54 -14.66
CA TRP A 121 9.09 0.24 -15.32
C TRP A 121 7.68 -0.02 -15.80
N ALA A 122 6.65 0.27 -14.99
CA ALA A 122 5.27 0.12 -15.44
C ALA A 122 4.94 1.00 -16.65
N ALA A 123 5.61 2.15 -16.79
CA ALA A 123 5.48 3.06 -17.92
C ALA A 123 6.34 2.64 -19.14
N SER A 124 7.20 1.64 -19.01
CA SER A 124 8.09 1.18 -20.08
C SER A 124 7.44 0.10 -20.97
N PRO A 125 7.95 -0.10 -22.21
CA PRO A 125 7.50 -1.18 -23.08
C PRO A 125 7.61 -2.59 -22.47
N ASP A 126 8.62 -2.80 -21.62
CA ASP A 126 8.86 -4.08 -20.95
C ASP A 126 7.92 -4.32 -19.76
N GLY A 127 7.33 -3.26 -19.22
CA GLY A 127 6.31 -3.30 -18.18
C GLY A 127 4.90 -3.33 -18.75
N PHE A 128 4.16 -2.24 -18.55
CA PHE A 128 2.72 -2.15 -18.84
C PHE A 128 2.34 -0.89 -19.62
N ALA A 129 3.25 -0.26 -20.36
CA ALA A 129 3.00 1.01 -21.06
C ALA A 129 1.70 1.06 -21.88
N ARG A 130 1.31 -0.07 -22.49
CA ARG A 130 0.09 -0.18 -23.32
C ARG A 130 -1.19 -0.42 -22.51
N HIS A 131 -1.07 -0.76 -21.23
CA HIS A 131 -2.17 -1.21 -20.38
C HIS A 131 -2.35 -0.36 -19.11
N ALA A 132 -1.44 0.55 -18.79
CA ALA A 132 -1.42 1.27 -17.51
C ALA A 132 -1.46 2.79 -17.67
N GLU A 133 -2.20 3.46 -16.79
CA GLU A 133 -2.18 4.91 -16.60
C GLU A 133 -1.17 5.26 -15.50
N THR A 134 0.07 5.52 -15.91
CA THR A 134 1.20 5.78 -14.98
C THR A 134 1.44 7.25 -14.70
N ARG A 135 0.66 8.17 -15.28
CA ARG A 135 0.73 9.61 -14.98
C ARG A 135 -0.04 10.00 -13.72
N ALA A 136 -0.89 9.08 -13.22
CA ALA A 136 -1.64 9.25 -11.98
C ALA A 136 -1.69 7.94 -11.20
N VAL A 137 -0.80 7.80 -10.24
CA VAL A 137 -0.57 6.59 -9.44
C VAL A 137 -1.04 6.82 -8.01
N GLY A 138 -1.72 5.82 -7.44
CA GLY A 138 -1.98 5.77 -6.00
C GLY A 138 -0.90 4.96 -5.27
N VAL A 139 -0.53 5.36 -4.06
CA VAL A 139 0.38 4.57 -3.22
C VAL A 139 -0.34 4.11 -1.95
N VAL A 140 -0.33 2.81 -1.69
CA VAL A 140 -0.80 2.23 -0.43
C VAL A 140 0.42 1.80 0.37
N GLY A 141 0.52 2.26 1.61
CA GLY A 141 1.67 2.01 2.46
C GLY A 141 1.29 1.44 3.81
N HIS A 142 1.86 0.29 4.19
CA HIS A 142 1.73 -0.24 5.56
C HIS A 142 2.96 0.08 6.41
N SER A 143 2.78 0.65 7.60
CA SER A 143 3.89 0.93 8.53
C SER A 143 4.99 1.77 7.83
N MET A 144 6.20 1.24 7.65
CA MET A 144 7.27 1.88 6.85
C MET A 144 6.84 2.21 5.41
N GLY A 145 5.95 1.43 4.81
CA GLY A 145 5.34 1.77 3.52
C GLY A 145 4.49 3.05 3.59
N GLY A 146 3.91 3.36 4.76
CA GLY A 146 3.20 4.62 5.01
C GLY A 146 4.14 5.82 5.00
N TYR A 147 5.33 5.67 5.60
CA TYR A 147 6.41 6.65 5.44
C TYR A 147 6.76 6.84 3.97
N THR A 148 6.99 5.75 3.24
CA THR A 148 7.35 5.79 1.81
C THR A 148 6.28 6.50 0.97
N ALA A 149 5.00 6.22 1.22
CA ALA A 149 3.89 6.89 0.55
C ALA A 149 3.86 8.40 0.81
N LEU A 150 4.05 8.82 2.06
CA LEU A 150 4.09 10.25 2.42
C LEU A 150 5.28 10.97 1.78
N ALA A 151 6.47 10.36 1.80
CA ALA A 151 7.66 10.95 1.21
C ALA A 151 7.49 11.16 -0.31
N LEU A 152 6.99 10.14 -1.02
CA LEU A 152 6.65 10.25 -2.44
C LEU A 152 5.62 11.33 -2.75
N ALA A 153 4.72 11.62 -1.81
CA ALA A 153 3.66 12.61 -1.97
C ALA A 153 4.10 14.05 -1.64
N GLY A 154 5.38 14.29 -1.33
CA GLY A 154 5.91 15.60 -0.96
C GLY A 154 6.34 15.73 0.50
N GLY A 155 6.29 14.67 1.30
CA GLY A 155 6.79 14.68 2.66
C GLY A 155 8.30 14.89 2.68
N ARG A 156 8.78 15.81 3.52
CA ARG A 156 10.19 16.12 3.78
C ARG A 156 10.59 15.55 5.13
N PRO A 157 11.20 14.36 5.17
CA PRO A 157 11.52 13.70 6.42
C PRO A 157 12.79 14.26 7.06
N TYR A 158 12.89 14.12 8.37
CA TYR A 158 14.05 14.49 9.16
C TYR A 158 14.48 13.31 10.03
N THR A 159 15.78 13.21 10.34
CA THR A 159 16.29 12.24 11.30
C THR A 159 15.59 12.40 12.65
N VAL A 160 15.36 11.28 13.33
CA VAL A 160 14.81 11.27 14.69
C VAL A 160 15.86 10.80 15.69
N ALA A 161 15.59 10.98 16.98
CA ALA A 161 16.51 10.61 18.06
C ALA A 161 16.96 9.13 18.02
N ARG A 162 16.14 8.23 17.46
CA ARG A 162 16.54 6.84 17.23
C ARG A 162 17.64 6.73 16.17
N ASP A 163 17.56 7.53 15.12
CA ASP A 163 18.48 7.47 13.97
C ASP A 163 19.82 8.15 14.32
N THR A 164 19.76 9.28 15.03
CA THR A 164 20.93 10.07 15.45
C THR A 164 20.80 10.51 16.92
N PRO A 165 21.09 9.63 17.90
CA PRO A 165 20.92 9.93 19.32
C PRO A 165 21.72 11.14 19.79
N GLY A 166 21.04 12.07 20.47
CA GLY A 166 21.67 13.29 21.01
C GLY A 166 21.97 14.38 19.98
N MET A 167 21.63 14.15 18.70
CA MET A 167 21.84 15.12 17.63
C MET A 167 20.55 15.86 17.28
N ALA A 168 20.71 17.05 16.72
CA ALA A 168 19.60 17.79 16.13
C ALA A 168 19.00 17.00 14.96
N ALA A 169 17.70 17.20 14.72
CA ALA A 169 17.01 16.59 13.59
C ALA A 169 17.50 17.25 12.29
N GLU A 170 18.03 16.44 11.37
CA GLU A 170 18.57 16.89 10.08
C GLU A 170 17.65 16.41 8.95
N PRO A 171 17.49 17.20 7.86
CA PRO A 171 16.66 16.79 6.74
C PRO A 171 17.27 15.58 6.02
N ILE A 172 16.40 14.65 5.62
CA ILE A 172 16.77 13.48 4.82
C ILE A 172 16.44 13.79 3.36
N PRO A 173 17.40 13.67 2.43
CA PRO A 173 17.21 14.03 1.03
C PRO A 173 16.35 12.99 0.31
N VAL A 174 15.05 13.28 0.18
CA VAL A 174 14.08 12.45 -0.54
C VAL A 174 13.36 13.28 -1.57
N ASP A 175 13.29 12.74 -2.79
CA ASP A 175 12.53 13.34 -3.89
C ASP A 175 11.08 12.84 -3.87
N ALA A 176 10.13 13.78 -4.03
CA ALA A 176 8.75 13.45 -4.31
C ALA A 176 8.60 12.90 -5.74
N ASP A 177 7.58 12.08 -5.99
CA ASP A 177 7.24 11.64 -7.33
C ASP A 177 5.95 12.33 -7.80
N PRO A 178 6.01 13.23 -8.80
CA PRO A 178 4.85 14.02 -9.22
C PRO A 178 3.72 13.18 -9.83
N ARG A 179 3.97 11.89 -10.13
CA ARG A 179 2.93 10.97 -10.61
C ARG A 179 2.10 10.41 -9.47
N VAL A 180 2.54 10.53 -8.22
CA VAL A 180 1.76 10.11 -7.05
C VAL A 180 0.65 11.14 -6.80
N THR A 181 -0.60 10.69 -6.94
CA THR A 181 -1.78 11.57 -6.93
C THR A 181 -2.75 11.27 -5.80
N CYS A 182 -2.54 10.20 -5.04
CA CYS A 182 -3.22 9.94 -3.77
C CYS A 182 -2.44 8.90 -2.94
N VAL A 183 -2.62 8.95 -1.62
CA VAL A 183 -1.99 8.00 -0.71
C VAL A 183 -2.98 7.39 0.28
N VAL A 184 -2.82 6.10 0.54
CA VAL A 184 -3.54 5.36 1.59
C VAL A 184 -2.51 4.85 2.59
N LEU A 185 -2.68 5.23 3.85
CA LEU A 185 -1.75 4.90 4.91
C LEU A 185 -2.40 3.87 5.83
N LEU A 186 -1.79 2.70 5.95
CA LEU A 186 -2.25 1.60 6.79
C LEU A 186 -1.33 1.51 8.01
N ALA A 187 -1.77 1.97 9.17
CA ALA A 187 -0.95 2.06 10.38
C ALA A 187 0.43 2.70 10.13
N PRO A 188 0.51 3.92 9.57
CA PRO A 188 1.76 4.49 9.06
C PRO A 188 2.85 4.66 10.12
N ALA A 189 4.09 4.50 9.71
CA ALA A 189 5.23 5.06 10.44
C ALA A 189 5.40 6.54 10.03
N ALA A 190 5.31 7.47 10.98
CA ALA A 190 5.42 8.90 10.69
C ALA A 190 6.38 9.71 11.60
N PRO A 191 7.29 9.14 12.43
CA PRO A 191 8.08 9.96 13.35
C PRO A 191 9.03 10.93 12.63
N TRP A 192 9.48 10.61 11.41
CA TRP A 192 10.33 11.49 10.60
C TRP A 192 9.63 12.75 10.09
N PHE A 193 8.31 12.84 10.26
CA PHE A 193 7.50 14.01 9.93
C PHE A 193 7.05 14.78 11.18
N ILE A 194 7.72 14.58 12.32
CA ILE A 194 7.45 15.38 13.53
C ILE A 194 7.82 16.85 13.34
N PRO A 195 8.92 17.24 12.66
CA PRO A 195 9.25 18.65 12.49
C PRO A 195 8.15 19.44 11.79
N GLU A 196 8.02 20.71 12.14
CA GLU A 196 7.05 21.61 11.54
C GLU A 196 7.33 21.79 10.04
N GLY A 197 6.26 21.86 9.25
CA GLY A 197 6.35 22.00 7.80
C GLY A 197 6.82 20.75 7.06
N SER A 198 7.13 19.64 7.73
CA SER A 198 7.60 18.40 7.10
C SER A 198 6.59 17.76 6.13
N LEU A 199 5.29 18.05 6.25
CA LEU A 199 4.27 17.59 5.28
C LEU A 199 3.63 18.75 4.48
N SER A 200 4.20 19.97 4.50
CA SER A 200 3.59 21.14 3.85
C SER A 200 3.36 21.00 2.34
N ASP A 201 4.16 20.16 1.66
CA ASP A 201 4.04 19.95 0.22
C ASP A 201 3.11 18.77 -0.13
N VAL A 202 2.64 18.02 0.88
CA VAL A 202 1.69 16.92 0.69
C VAL A 202 0.30 17.49 0.47
N THR A 203 -0.02 17.77 -0.80
CA THR A 203 -1.28 18.39 -1.23
C THR A 203 -2.26 17.40 -1.89
N VAL A 204 -1.80 16.17 -2.15
CA VAL A 204 -2.63 15.09 -2.70
C VAL A 204 -3.63 14.56 -1.66
N PRO A 205 -4.75 13.93 -2.06
CA PRO A 205 -5.64 13.27 -1.11
C PRO A 205 -4.94 12.18 -0.27
N VAL A 206 -5.15 12.24 1.04
CA VAL A 206 -4.55 11.32 2.04
C VAL A 206 -5.67 10.59 2.80
N LEU A 207 -5.59 9.25 2.86
CA LEU A 207 -6.45 8.41 3.68
C LEU A 207 -5.62 7.69 4.76
N PRO A 208 -5.52 8.24 5.97
CA PRO A 208 -4.97 7.53 7.12
C PRO A 208 -5.98 6.52 7.68
N LEU A 209 -5.56 5.27 7.79
CA LEU A 209 -6.26 4.20 8.50
C LEU A 209 -5.36 3.71 9.65
N THR A 210 -5.72 4.03 10.89
CA THR A 210 -4.99 3.57 12.09
C THR A 210 -5.78 2.51 12.83
N GLY A 211 -5.10 1.66 13.60
CA GLY A 211 -5.75 0.68 14.46
C GLY A 211 -5.98 1.24 15.86
N ALA A 212 -7.17 1.08 16.42
CA ALA A 212 -7.46 1.50 17.79
C ALA A 212 -6.63 0.75 18.85
N LEU A 213 -6.14 -0.45 18.51
CA LEU A 213 -5.29 -1.32 19.34
C LEU A 213 -3.86 -1.39 18.80
N ASP A 214 -3.45 -0.43 17.97
CA ASP A 214 -2.09 -0.36 17.43
C ASP A 214 -1.11 0.18 18.48
N ALA A 215 -0.39 -0.73 19.13
CA ALA A 215 0.63 -0.40 20.12
C ALA A 215 1.99 0.00 19.51
N MET A 216 2.17 -0.09 18.18
CA MET A 216 3.45 0.20 17.51
C MET A 216 3.49 1.61 16.91
N THR A 217 2.42 1.98 16.21
CA THR A 217 2.34 3.26 15.49
C THR A 217 1.05 4.03 15.79
N GLY A 218 0.35 3.70 16.89
CA GLY A 218 -0.95 4.27 17.22
C GLY A 218 -1.03 5.80 17.17
N SER A 219 -0.01 6.51 17.68
CA SER A 219 0.06 7.98 17.67
C SER A 219 0.51 8.59 16.34
N HIS A 220 1.02 7.79 15.40
CA HIS A 220 1.57 8.31 14.15
C HIS A 220 0.49 8.84 13.21
N GLY A 221 -0.75 8.38 13.35
CA GLY A 221 -1.89 9.00 12.64
C GLY A 221 -2.08 10.47 13.04
N ASP A 222 -1.85 10.81 14.31
CA ASP A 222 -1.98 12.19 14.80
C ASP A 222 -0.87 13.09 14.25
N ILE A 223 0.35 12.56 14.09
CA ILE A 223 1.44 13.27 13.41
C ILE A 223 1.01 13.64 11.99
N VAL A 224 0.46 12.67 11.23
CA VAL A 224 -0.02 12.93 9.86
C VAL A 224 -1.14 13.98 9.87
N ASN A 225 -2.16 13.82 10.72
CA ASN A 225 -3.28 14.75 10.80
C ASN A 225 -2.82 16.18 11.17
N ALA A 226 -1.84 16.31 12.06
CA ALA A 226 -1.37 17.61 12.57
C ALA A 226 -0.39 18.33 11.64
N ARG A 227 0.30 17.62 10.74
CA ARG A 227 1.37 18.17 9.92
C ARG A 227 0.97 18.46 8.48
N LEU A 228 -0.16 17.89 8.02
CA LEU A 228 -0.70 18.19 6.71
C LEU A 228 -1.26 19.62 6.63
N PRO A 229 -1.12 20.30 5.47
CA PRO A 229 -1.80 21.55 5.21
C PRO A 229 -3.32 21.43 5.40
N ALA A 230 -3.96 22.49 5.91
CA ALA A 230 -5.41 22.54 6.04
C ALA A 230 -6.15 22.40 4.70
N THR A 231 -5.47 22.69 3.58
CA THR A 231 -5.98 22.54 2.22
C THR A 231 -5.93 21.10 1.69
N THR A 232 -5.18 20.22 2.34
CA THR A 232 -5.00 18.84 1.88
C THR A 232 -6.26 18.00 2.14
N PRO A 233 -6.84 17.35 1.12
CA PRO A 233 -8.01 16.50 1.32
C PRO A 233 -7.66 15.27 2.16
N ILE A 234 -8.07 15.28 3.42
CA ILE A 234 -7.81 14.19 4.36
C ILE A 234 -9.11 13.47 4.75
N THR A 235 -9.05 12.15 4.89
CA THR A 235 -10.15 11.37 5.47
C THR A 235 -9.58 10.38 6.49
N SER A 236 -9.31 10.84 7.71
CA SER A 236 -8.74 10.00 8.76
C SER A 236 -9.77 9.03 9.33
N ARG A 237 -9.38 7.76 9.55
CA ARG A 237 -10.23 6.77 10.23
C ARG A 237 -9.42 5.92 11.19
N VAL A 238 -9.89 5.84 12.42
CA VAL A 238 -9.45 4.84 13.40
C VAL A 238 -10.34 3.60 13.22
N VAL A 239 -9.74 2.44 13.02
CA VAL A 239 -10.43 1.16 12.84
C VAL A 239 -10.59 0.48 14.21
N PRO A 240 -11.82 0.37 14.74
CA PRO A 240 -12.05 -0.28 16.03
C PRO A 240 -11.57 -1.73 16.03
N GLY A 241 -10.90 -2.15 17.10
CA GLY A 241 -10.40 -3.52 17.27
C GLY A 241 -9.22 -3.90 16.35
N ALA A 242 -8.76 -3.02 15.46
CA ALA A 242 -7.58 -3.28 14.63
C ALA A 242 -6.30 -2.92 15.39
N GLY A 243 -5.28 -3.77 15.24
CA GLY A 243 -3.91 -3.49 15.68
C GLY A 243 -3.00 -3.24 14.48
N HIS A 244 -1.69 -3.12 14.74
CA HIS A 244 -0.71 -2.75 13.72
C HIS A 244 -0.75 -3.64 12.46
N PHE A 245 -0.89 -4.95 12.66
CA PHE A 245 -0.88 -5.93 11.58
C PHE A 245 -2.26 -6.25 11.03
N SER A 246 -3.34 -5.65 11.56
CA SER A 246 -4.72 -5.95 11.11
C SER A 246 -5.01 -5.49 9.67
N PHE A 247 -4.06 -4.80 9.05
CA PHE A 247 -4.10 -4.36 7.65
C PHE A 247 -3.41 -5.33 6.68
N LEU A 248 -2.84 -6.43 7.19
CA LEU A 248 -2.24 -7.49 6.39
C LEU A 248 -3.29 -8.54 5.98
N THR A 249 -3.03 -9.21 4.86
CA THR A 249 -3.73 -10.44 4.47
C THR A 249 -3.48 -11.49 5.55
N PRO A 250 -4.52 -12.19 6.05
CA PRO A 250 -4.35 -13.26 7.04
C PRO A 250 -3.25 -14.24 6.64
N PHE A 251 -2.45 -14.64 7.61
CA PHE A 251 -1.46 -15.69 7.41
C PHE A 251 -2.15 -17.06 7.30
N PRO A 252 -1.58 -18.01 6.54
CA PRO A 252 -2.04 -19.39 6.55
C PRO A 252 -2.14 -19.95 7.97
N ALA A 253 -3.11 -20.83 8.23
CA ALA A 253 -3.35 -21.38 9.56
C ALA A 253 -2.09 -22.02 10.19
N HIS A 254 -1.29 -22.73 9.38
CA HIS A 254 -0.04 -23.37 9.84
C HIS A 254 1.08 -22.39 10.24
N MET A 255 0.97 -21.10 9.88
CA MET A 255 1.90 -20.05 10.31
C MET A 255 1.38 -19.27 11.53
N THR A 256 0.17 -19.56 12.00
CA THR A 256 -0.43 -18.82 13.11
C THR A 256 0.24 -19.23 14.41
N ASN A 257 1.02 -18.32 15.00
CA ASN A 257 1.81 -18.57 16.21
C ASN A 257 1.75 -17.33 17.14
N PRO A 258 1.41 -17.48 18.44
CA PRO A 258 1.42 -16.37 19.40
C PRO A 258 2.75 -15.61 19.49
N ALA A 259 3.88 -16.30 19.27
CA ALA A 259 5.22 -15.69 19.24
C ALA A 259 5.51 -14.96 17.91
N PHE A 260 4.58 -14.98 16.95
CA PHE A 260 4.68 -14.29 15.67
C PHE A 260 3.55 -13.24 15.55
N PRO A 261 3.72 -12.03 16.11
CA PRO A 261 2.68 -11.02 16.17
C PRO A 261 1.99 -10.67 14.83
N PRO A 262 2.67 -10.65 13.67
CA PRO A 262 2.01 -10.45 12.39
C PRO A 262 0.91 -11.47 12.06
N SER A 263 0.99 -12.70 12.61
CA SER A 263 -0.04 -13.71 12.47
C SER A 263 -1.20 -13.57 13.46
N GLN A 264 -1.07 -12.73 14.50
CA GLN A 264 -2.02 -12.58 15.59
C GLN A 264 -2.90 -11.34 15.45
N ASP A 265 -4.21 -11.53 15.58
CA ASP A 265 -5.16 -10.42 15.63
C ASP A 265 -5.35 -10.02 17.10
N PRO A 266 -5.57 -8.72 17.40
CA PRO A 266 -5.80 -8.31 18.78
C PRO A 266 -7.00 -9.05 19.40
N PRO A 267 -6.96 -9.37 20.70
CA PRO A 267 -8.10 -9.91 21.42
C PRO A 267 -9.35 -9.03 21.23
N GLY A 268 -10.49 -9.65 20.92
CA GLY A 268 -11.76 -8.93 20.69
C GLY A 268 -11.90 -8.24 19.33
N SER A 269 -10.90 -8.36 18.44
CA SER A 269 -11.04 -7.89 17.06
C SER A 269 -12.06 -8.70 16.27
N THR A 270 -12.70 -8.09 15.27
CA THR A 270 -13.59 -8.79 14.32
C THR A 270 -12.84 -9.58 13.23
N GLY A 271 -11.52 -9.78 13.41
CA GLY A 271 -10.61 -10.46 12.49
C GLY A 271 -10.23 -9.64 11.26
N ARG A 272 -9.00 -9.84 10.77
CA ARG A 272 -8.42 -9.23 9.54
C ARG A 272 -9.31 -9.30 8.28
N GLY A 273 -10.21 -10.28 8.20
CA GLY A 273 -11.13 -10.47 7.06
C GLY A 273 -12.32 -9.50 6.99
N SER A 274 -12.49 -8.61 7.99
CA SER A 274 -13.59 -7.64 8.06
C SER A 274 -13.29 -6.27 7.43
N THR A 275 -12.00 -5.99 7.16
CA THR A 275 -11.52 -4.72 6.60
C THR A 275 -11.41 -4.83 5.07
N ARG A 276 -12.43 -4.41 4.33
CA ARG A 276 -12.34 -4.26 2.85
C ARG A 276 -12.00 -2.81 2.50
N LEU A 277 -10.81 -2.59 1.94
CA LEU A 277 -10.45 -1.32 1.33
C LEU A 277 -11.14 -1.21 -0.04
N CYS A 278 -12.16 -0.37 -0.16
CA CYS A 278 -12.80 -0.07 -1.44
C CYS A 278 -12.22 1.23 -2.03
N ILE A 279 -11.25 1.07 -2.94
CA ILE A 279 -10.79 2.16 -3.80
C ILE A 279 -11.72 2.18 -5.02
N GLN A 280 -12.47 3.27 -5.20
CA GLN A 280 -13.40 3.43 -6.33
C GLN A 280 -12.82 4.36 -7.39
N ARG A 281 -13.03 4.00 -8.67
CA ARG A 281 -12.80 4.90 -9.80
C ARG A 281 -13.82 6.04 -9.75
N SER A 282 -13.38 7.29 -9.94
CA SER A 282 -14.29 8.43 -10.15
C SER A 282 -14.62 8.55 -11.64
N PRO A 283 -15.89 8.46 -12.07
CA PRO A 283 -16.23 8.54 -13.50
C PRO A 283 -16.19 9.95 -14.11
N ARG A 284 -16.05 11.01 -13.30
CA ARG A 284 -16.30 12.41 -13.73
C ARG A 284 -15.08 13.32 -13.79
N SER A 285 -13.88 12.77 -13.80
CA SER A 285 -12.66 13.56 -13.95
C SER A 285 -11.55 12.66 -14.48
N CYS A 286 -11.10 12.89 -15.72
CA CYS A 286 -9.76 12.48 -16.11
C CYS A 286 -8.79 12.85 -14.97
N GLY A 287 -8.14 11.85 -14.38
CA GLY A 287 -7.02 12.06 -13.46
C GLY A 287 -7.28 12.28 -11.97
N ARG A 288 -8.47 12.00 -11.40
CA ARG A 288 -8.61 12.00 -9.92
C ARG A 288 -9.31 10.75 -9.38
N ALA A 289 -8.51 9.81 -8.86
CA ALA A 289 -9.03 8.76 -7.99
C ALA A 289 -9.63 9.42 -6.73
N ARG A 290 -10.88 9.09 -6.40
CA ARG A 290 -11.49 9.48 -5.12
C ARG A 290 -11.73 8.20 -4.32
N ILE A 291 -11.04 8.05 -3.20
CA ILE A 291 -11.31 6.95 -2.27
C ILE A 291 -12.61 7.30 -1.56
N ARG A 292 -13.72 6.68 -1.95
CA ARG A 292 -15.03 7.14 -1.46
C ARG A 292 -15.52 6.41 -0.22
N HIS A 293 -15.43 5.09 -0.05
CA HIS A 293 -16.19 4.42 1.04
C HIS A 293 -15.46 3.21 1.64
N PHE A 294 -15.56 3.04 2.97
CA PHE A 294 -15.21 1.83 3.72
C PHE A 294 -16.49 1.34 4.43
N THR A 295 -16.84 0.07 4.25
CA THR A 295 -18.00 -0.53 4.92
C THR A 295 -17.54 -1.73 5.75
N PRO A 296 -17.73 -1.74 7.08
CA PRO A 296 -17.48 -2.93 7.88
C PRO A 296 -18.51 -4.00 7.50
N VAL A 297 -18.06 -5.13 6.94
CA VAL A 297 -18.94 -6.27 6.65
C VAL A 297 -18.72 -7.33 7.73
N ARG A 298 -19.75 -7.59 8.55
CA ARG A 298 -19.82 -8.82 9.35
C ARG A 298 -19.97 -9.99 8.39
N TRP A 299 -19.01 -10.91 8.38
CA TRP A 299 -19.18 -12.19 7.70
C TRP A 299 -20.22 -13.04 8.45
N ARG A 300 -21.43 -13.16 7.91
CA ARG A 300 -22.23 -14.38 8.13
C ARG A 300 -21.72 -15.42 7.14
N ARG A 301 -21.44 -16.63 7.63
CA ARG A 301 -21.08 -17.81 6.82
C ARG A 301 -22.14 -18.05 5.74
N SER A 302 -22.00 -17.50 4.54
CA SER A 302 -22.73 -17.96 3.35
C SER A 302 -22.04 -17.51 2.06
N THR A 303 -21.90 -18.44 1.13
CA THR A 303 -21.14 -18.42 -0.13
C THR A 303 -21.77 -17.61 -1.26
N ARG A 304 -22.31 -16.39 -1.01
CA ARG A 304 -22.87 -15.56 -2.10
C ARG A 304 -22.37 -14.12 -2.07
N TRP A 305 -21.64 -13.77 -3.13
CA TRP A 305 -21.19 -12.41 -3.46
C TRP A 305 -22.37 -11.47 -3.70
N ARG A 306 -22.36 -10.29 -3.07
CA ARG A 306 -23.22 -9.16 -3.45
C ARG A 306 -22.36 -7.96 -3.83
N PRO A 307 -22.57 -7.32 -4.99
CA PRO A 307 -21.86 -6.10 -5.37
C PRO A 307 -22.24 -4.92 -4.46
N CYS A 308 -21.31 -3.97 -4.32
CA CYS A 308 -21.53 -2.67 -3.68
C CYS A 308 -22.72 -1.97 -4.37
N ARG A 309 -23.84 -1.76 -3.65
CA ARG A 309 -25.02 -1.07 -4.21
C ARG A 309 -24.68 0.40 -4.41
N THR A 310 -24.87 0.89 -5.63
CA THR A 310 -24.97 2.32 -5.91
C THR A 310 -26.20 2.84 -5.17
N GLY A 311 -26.00 3.68 -4.15
CA GLY A 311 -27.09 4.32 -3.43
C GLY A 311 -27.92 5.16 -4.41
N LYS A 312 -29.18 4.73 -4.64
CA LYS A 312 -30.18 5.58 -5.29
C LYS A 312 -30.42 6.79 -4.38
N ARG A 313 -30.42 7.97 -4.98
CA ARG A 313 -30.91 9.21 -4.37
C ARG A 313 -32.34 8.98 -3.88
N GLY A 314 -32.58 9.16 -2.59
CA GLY A 314 -33.92 9.30 -2.03
C GLY A 314 -34.01 10.68 -1.37
N ARG A 315 -34.89 11.53 -1.91
CA ARG A 315 -35.57 12.64 -1.18
C ARG A 315 -36.27 11.98 0.04
N TRP A 316 -36.34 12.54 1.24
CA TRP A 316 -36.42 13.91 1.72
C TRP A 316 -35.57 14.08 2.98
#